data_AF-A0A9Q1BIG6-F1
#
_entry.id   AF-A0A9Q1BIG6-F1
#
_cell.length_a   1.000
_cell.length_b   1.000
_cell.length_c   1.000
_cell.angle_alpha   90.00
_cell.angle_beta   90.00
_cell.angle_gamma   90.00
#
_symmetry.space_group_name_H-M   'P 1'
#
loop_
_entity.id
_entity.type
_entity.pdbx_description
1 polymer ?
#
loop_
_entity_poly.entity_id
_entity_poly.type
_entity_poly.pdbx_seq_one_letter_code
_entity_poly.pdbx_strand_id
1 'polypeptide(L)'
;MKRHSNVCLGKSESSPAVVPVPMDLLSHDQDFNTHFANDILCRFQKDAVGKLCINDSWLTKIGKRLWEKQRSKINKKTEVRKSVMTDMRRLAALYLGMQKAEEELGELPAKEGNVSDLFKRTNFPHLEISISNYTSSEISEPNSVKAGLKLSLYYLLKSAAKIVKGTYLIEDKDELSNNVDKFVSVLELSSNYLFGDATYKINQQRQIKLRRPEALPQEDDLPGLRDYTVQRMECITYDQLEFWDLHRYVELRDLVVCRLTLFNTRRGSEPSRLLVSEWKDAENNVWIDKQQLEALDDVDKALARNLKVAYQSGKGNKHLVLVLFPKDTIEPVRKLCDEDIRSAAAIASTNIFLFPTTNGSEKPCIRLARGQQCV
;
A
#
# COMPACT_ATOMS: atom_id res chain seq x y z
N MET A 1 -12.53 -24.26 -20.15
CA MET A 1 -11.89 -25.30 -19.31
C MET A 1 -11.49 -26.48 -20.19
N LYS A 2 -10.22 -26.58 -20.62
CA LYS A 2 -9.56 -27.78 -21.20
C LYS A 2 -8.19 -27.32 -21.76
N ARG A 3 -7.19 -27.20 -20.90
CA ARG A 3 -5.77 -27.01 -21.31
C ARG A 3 -4.75 -27.39 -20.23
N HIS A 4 -5.15 -28.20 -19.25
CA HIS A 4 -4.29 -28.51 -18.10
C HIS A 4 -4.34 -29.99 -17.68
N SER A 5 -4.36 -30.90 -18.66
CA SER A 5 -4.44 -32.34 -18.40
C SER A 5 -3.47 -33.13 -19.27
N ASN A 6 -2.20 -32.75 -19.27
CA ASN A 6 -1.10 -33.63 -19.66
C ASN A 6 0.18 -33.10 -19.00
N VAL A 7 0.93 -33.98 -18.35
CA VAL A 7 2.16 -33.73 -17.57
C VAL A 7 1.93 -33.30 -16.11
N CYS A 8 1.29 -34.15 -15.32
CA CYS A 8 1.53 -34.25 -13.88
C CYS A 8 1.46 -35.73 -13.49
N LEU A 9 2.61 -36.40 -13.46
CA LEU A 9 2.74 -37.69 -12.77
C LEU A 9 2.69 -37.40 -11.27
N GLY A 10 1.70 -37.97 -10.58
CA GLY A 10 1.57 -37.89 -9.14
C GLY A 10 2.80 -38.49 -8.47
N LYS A 11 3.40 -37.75 -7.53
CA LYS A 11 4.46 -38.28 -6.68
C LYS A 11 3.85 -39.33 -5.74
N SER A 12 4.18 -40.59 -5.95
CA SER A 12 4.08 -41.60 -4.91
C SER A 12 5.12 -41.30 -3.81
N GLU A 13 4.73 -41.54 -2.57
CA GLU A 13 5.60 -41.46 -1.41
C GLU A 13 6.73 -42.49 -1.52
N SER A 14 7.98 -42.04 -1.59
CA SER A 14 9.17 -42.71 -1.02
C SER A 14 10.48 -41.97 -1.37
N SER A 15 11.25 -41.69 -0.34
CA SER A 15 12.65 -41.19 -0.30
C SER A 15 12.94 -39.74 -0.74
N PRO A 16 13.78 -39.00 0.01
CA PRO A 16 14.27 -37.70 -0.43
C PRO A 16 15.16 -37.91 -1.66
N ALA A 17 14.63 -37.56 -2.83
CA ALA A 17 15.42 -37.54 -4.05
C ALA A 17 16.57 -36.52 -3.86
N VAL A 18 17.80 -37.02 -3.84
CA VAL A 18 19.01 -36.21 -3.91
C VAL A 18 18.90 -35.37 -5.18
N VAL A 19 18.71 -34.06 -5.04
CA VAL A 19 18.71 -33.14 -6.18
C VAL A 19 20.15 -33.04 -6.65
N PRO A 20 20.49 -33.47 -7.88
CA PRO A 20 21.84 -33.33 -8.39
C PRO A 20 22.16 -31.84 -8.49
N VAL A 21 23.21 -31.38 -7.82
CA VAL A 21 23.75 -30.03 -8.01
C VAL A 21 24.45 -30.03 -9.37
N PRO A 22 24.06 -29.18 -10.33
CA PRO A 22 24.77 -29.02 -11.60
C PRO A 22 26.26 -28.74 -11.35
N MET A 23 27.14 -29.47 -12.04
CA MET A 23 28.60 -29.30 -11.94
C MET A 23 29.06 -27.87 -12.27
N ASP A 24 28.30 -27.14 -13.09
CA ASP A 24 28.56 -25.73 -13.42
C ASP A 24 28.46 -24.78 -12.21
N LEU A 25 27.79 -25.20 -11.12
CA LEU A 25 27.68 -24.42 -9.88
C LEU A 25 28.84 -24.66 -8.91
N LEU A 26 29.70 -25.65 -9.16
CA LEU A 26 30.85 -26.00 -8.32
C LEU A 26 32.11 -25.17 -8.62
N SER A 27 32.09 -24.36 -9.69
CA SER A 27 33.21 -23.48 -10.07
C SER A 27 33.16 -22.08 -9.46
N HIS A 28 32.11 -21.76 -8.69
CA HIS A 28 31.97 -20.47 -8.02
C HIS A 28 32.33 -20.57 -6.53
N ASP A 29 33.22 -19.67 -6.09
CA ASP A 29 33.83 -19.59 -4.76
C ASP A 29 32.88 -19.85 -3.57
N GLN A 30 33.49 -20.40 -2.51
CA GLN A 30 32.94 -21.11 -1.33
C GLN A 30 31.90 -20.41 -0.43
N ASP A 31 31.10 -19.44 -0.88
CA ASP A 31 30.19 -18.66 -0.02
C ASP A 31 28.70 -18.69 -0.45
N PHE A 32 28.34 -19.73 -1.20
CA PHE A 32 26.95 -20.01 -1.56
C PHE A 32 26.23 -20.69 -0.40
N ASN A 33 25.42 -19.91 0.32
CA ASN A 33 24.42 -20.44 1.23
C ASN A 33 23.56 -21.46 0.48
N THR A 34 23.66 -22.74 0.86
CA THR A 34 23.12 -23.91 0.13
C THR A 34 21.63 -23.77 -0.19
N HIS A 35 20.89 -23.00 0.60
CA HIS A 35 19.48 -22.69 0.36
C HIS A 35 19.24 -21.84 -0.88
N PHE A 36 20.03 -20.78 -1.13
CA PHE A 36 19.81 -19.91 -2.29
C PHE A 36 20.11 -20.66 -3.60
N ALA A 37 21.19 -21.44 -3.64
CA ALA A 37 21.53 -22.25 -4.80
C ALA A 37 20.42 -23.27 -5.11
N ASN A 38 19.97 -24.03 -4.11
CA ASN A 38 18.96 -25.08 -4.29
C ASN A 38 17.55 -24.55 -4.59
N ASP A 39 17.14 -23.45 -3.94
CA ASP A 39 15.78 -22.93 -4.08
C ASP A 39 15.63 -21.95 -5.25
N ILE A 40 16.70 -21.29 -5.70
CA ILE A 40 16.65 -20.29 -6.77
C ILE A 40 17.45 -20.75 -7.99
N LEU A 41 18.78 -20.87 -7.87
CA LEU A 41 19.66 -21.05 -9.03
C LEU A 41 19.39 -22.36 -9.78
N CYS A 42 19.27 -23.48 -9.08
CA CYS A 42 18.99 -24.81 -9.68
C CYS A 42 17.63 -24.91 -10.38
N ARG A 43 16.74 -23.92 -10.20
CA ARG A 43 15.37 -23.94 -10.74
C ARG A 43 15.18 -23.06 -11.97
N PHE A 44 16.21 -22.33 -12.40
CA PHE A 44 16.12 -21.59 -13.66
C PHE A 44 16.06 -22.55 -14.86
N GLN A 45 15.32 -22.14 -15.88
CA GLN A 45 15.32 -22.84 -17.16
C GLN A 45 16.66 -22.63 -17.87
N LYS A 46 17.06 -23.55 -18.74
CA LYS A 46 18.31 -23.47 -19.51
C LYS A 46 18.21 -22.53 -20.73
N ASP A 47 17.32 -21.55 -20.70
CA ASP A 47 17.20 -20.53 -21.73
C ASP A 47 18.27 -19.43 -21.56
N ALA A 48 18.45 -18.56 -22.55
CA ALA A 48 19.49 -17.52 -22.50
C ALA A 48 19.40 -16.64 -21.25
N VAL A 49 18.17 -16.24 -20.88
CA VAL A 49 17.89 -15.46 -19.67
C VAL A 49 18.26 -16.23 -18.41
N GLY A 50 17.89 -17.52 -18.32
CA GLY A 50 18.17 -18.35 -17.16
C GLY A 50 19.65 -18.68 -17.00
N LYS A 51 20.37 -18.94 -18.09
CA LYS A 51 21.84 -19.11 -18.07
C LYS A 51 22.53 -17.86 -17.54
N LEU A 52 22.11 -16.68 -18.00
CA LEU A 52 22.64 -15.41 -17.48
C LEU A 52 22.35 -15.25 -15.98
N CYS A 53 21.17 -15.62 -15.51
CA CYS A 53 20.82 -15.59 -14.08
C CYS A 53 21.67 -16.50 -13.20
N ILE A 54 22.27 -17.55 -13.76
CA ILE A 54 23.15 -18.48 -13.04
C ILE A 54 24.59 -17.99 -13.06
N ASN A 55 25.08 -17.54 -14.23
CA ASN A 55 26.50 -17.29 -14.46
C ASN A 55 26.94 -15.85 -14.15
N ASP A 56 26.02 -14.88 -14.18
CA ASP A 56 26.35 -13.49 -13.92
C ASP A 56 26.47 -13.20 -12.41
N SER A 57 27.67 -12.81 -11.97
CA SER A 57 27.98 -12.54 -10.56
C SER A 57 27.08 -11.46 -9.96
N TRP A 58 26.74 -10.41 -10.71
CA TRP A 58 25.89 -9.32 -10.22
C TRP A 58 24.44 -9.74 -10.05
N LEU A 59 23.87 -10.48 -11.01
CA LEU A 59 22.53 -11.06 -10.86
C LEU A 59 22.45 -11.98 -9.65
N THR A 60 23.46 -12.82 -9.46
CA THR A 60 23.50 -13.74 -8.31
C THR A 60 23.60 -12.98 -6.99
N LYS A 61 24.44 -11.93 -6.90
CA LYS A 61 24.52 -11.04 -5.73
C LYS A 61 23.18 -10.33 -5.46
N ILE A 62 22.55 -9.76 -6.49
CA ILE A 62 21.24 -9.09 -6.38
C ILE A 62 20.17 -10.09 -5.91
N GLY A 63 20.10 -11.27 -6.53
CA GLY A 63 19.17 -12.33 -6.18
C GLY A 63 19.32 -12.79 -4.73
N LYS A 64 20.56 -13.01 -4.25
CA LYS A 64 20.84 -13.39 -2.86
C LYS A 64 20.31 -12.34 -1.88
N ARG A 65 20.57 -11.05 -2.12
CA ARG A 65 20.09 -9.96 -1.26
C ARG A 65 18.56 -9.80 -1.29
N LEU A 66 17.93 -9.98 -2.45
CA LEU A 66 16.47 -9.97 -2.56
C LEU A 66 15.83 -11.14 -1.79
N TRP A 67 16.45 -12.32 -1.85
CA TRP A 67 16.03 -13.51 -1.10
C TRP A 67 16.18 -13.33 0.41
N GLU A 68 17.34 -12.87 0.88
CA GLU A 68 17.61 -12.62 2.30
C GLU A 68 16.61 -11.64 2.92
N LYS A 69 16.26 -10.56 2.19
CA LYS A 69 15.26 -9.57 2.64
C LYS A 69 13.88 -10.18 2.92
N GLN A 70 13.53 -11.30 2.29
CA GLN A 70 12.19 -11.87 2.35
C GLN A 70 12.15 -13.25 3.03
N ARG A 71 13.30 -13.79 3.44
CA ARG A 71 13.43 -15.14 4.02
C ARG A 71 12.66 -15.32 5.34
N SER A 72 12.44 -14.24 6.10
CA SER A 72 11.66 -14.27 7.36
C SER A 72 10.18 -14.61 7.15
N LYS A 73 9.67 -14.55 5.92
CA LYS A 73 8.26 -14.87 5.59
C LYS A 73 8.06 -16.38 5.39
N ILE A 74 8.13 -17.12 6.50
CA ILE A 74 8.07 -18.60 6.51
C ILE A 74 6.80 -19.14 5.83
N ASN A 75 5.66 -18.45 5.98
CA ASN A 75 4.37 -18.87 5.41
C ASN A 75 4.20 -18.58 3.91
N LYS A 76 5.17 -17.90 3.27
CA LYS A 76 5.09 -17.46 1.85
C LYS A 76 6.34 -17.86 1.04
N LYS A 77 7.03 -18.93 1.45
CA LYS A 77 8.30 -19.37 0.83
C LYS A 77 8.20 -19.56 -0.68
N THR A 78 7.10 -20.12 -1.17
CA THR A 78 6.91 -20.37 -2.62
C THR A 78 6.72 -19.08 -3.40
N GLU A 79 5.94 -18.13 -2.87
CA GLU A 79 5.71 -16.81 -3.47
C GLU A 79 6.99 -15.99 -3.51
N VAL A 80 7.73 -15.96 -2.39
CA VAL A 80 9.03 -15.26 -2.29
C VAL A 80 9.99 -15.81 -3.34
N ARG A 81 10.07 -17.14 -3.47
CA ARG A 81 10.93 -17.81 -4.45
C ARG A 81 10.58 -17.40 -5.87
N LYS A 82 9.29 -17.47 -6.23
CA LYS A 82 8.80 -17.03 -7.55
C LYS A 82 9.09 -15.55 -7.80
N SER A 83 8.94 -14.70 -6.79
CA SER A 83 9.22 -13.26 -6.89
C SER A 83 10.69 -13.00 -7.21
N VAL A 84 11.62 -13.57 -6.44
CA VAL A 84 13.06 -13.37 -6.64
C VAL A 84 13.50 -13.88 -8.02
N MET A 85 13.06 -15.08 -8.41
CA MET A 85 13.35 -15.62 -9.73
C MET A 85 12.81 -14.73 -10.86
N THR A 86 11.61 -14.17 -10.70
CA THR A 86 11.01 -13.26 -11.67
C THR A 86 11.83 -11.98 -11.79
N ASP A 87 12.28 -11.41 -10.68
CA ASP A 87 13.07 -10.19 -10.64
C ASP A 87 14.46 -10.38 -11.28
N MET A 88 15.16 -11.48 -10.96
CA MET A 88 16.42 -11.82 -11.62
C MET A 88 16.24 -11.96 -13.14
N ARG A 89 15.19 -12.67 -13.58
CA ARG A 89 14.92 -12.84 -15.02
C ARG A 89 14.57 -11.54 -15.72
N ARG A 90 13.88 -10.61 -15.04
CA ARG A 90 13.58 -9.28 -15.60
C ARG A 90 14.85 -8.45 -15.80
N LEU A 91 15.76 -8.45 -14.83
CA LEU A 91 17.05 -7.77 -14.97
C LEU A 91 17.89 -8.39 -16.09
N ALA A 92 17.96 -9.72 -16.15
CA ALA A 92 18.62 -10.44 -17.23
C ALA A 92 18.02 -10.12 -18.61
N ALA A 93 16.69 -10.11 -18.72
CA ALA A 93 16.00 -9.76 -19.96
C ALA A 93 16.26 -8.30 -20.37
N LEU A 94 16.30 -7.36 -19.43
CA LEU A 94 16.66 -5.96 -19.70
C LEU A 94 18.10 -5.82 -20.20
N TYR A 95 19.05 -6.51 -19.60
CA TYR A 95 20.45 -6.49 -20.05
C TYR A 95 20.59 -7.07 -21.46
N LEU A 96 19.98 -8.23 -21.74
CA LEU A 96 19.97 -8.79 -23.10
C LEU A 96 19.26 -7.86 -24.09
N GLY A 97 18.21 -7.15 -23.66
CA GLY A 97 17.54 -6.13 -24.48
C GLY A 97 18.43 -4.92 -24.76
N MET A 98 19.29 -4.51 -23.82
CA MET A 98 20.28 -3.46 -24.04
C MET A 98 21.36 -3.88 -25.03
N GLN A 99 21.79 -5.15 -24.98
CA GLN A 99 22.72 -5.69 -25.97
C GLN A 99 22.10 -5.68 -27.37
N LYS A 100 20.81 -6.01 -27.50
CA LYS A 100 20.11 -5.88 -28.79
C LYS A 100 19.99 -4.42 -29.25
N ALA A 101 19.82 -3.48 -28.32
CA ALA A 101 19.79 -2.06 -28.65
C ALA A 101 21.15 -1.53 -29.18
N GLU A 102 22.25 -2.30 -29.05
CA GLU A 102 23.52 -1.96 -29.70
C GLU A 102 23.40 -1.98 -31.23
N GLU A 103 22.47 -2.76 -31.79
CA GLU A 103 22.18 -2.78 -33.24
C GLU A 103 21.61 -1.43 -33.73
N GLU A 104 20.88 -0.71 -32.88
CA GLU A 104 20.22 0.55 -33.22
C GLU A 104 21.04 1.79 -32.84
N LEU A 105 21.68 1.76 -31.66
CA LEU A 105 22.37 2.92 -31.08
C LEU A 105 23.90 2.84 -31.14
N GLY A 106 24.46 1.72 -31.62
CA GLY A 106 25.88 1.41 -31.53
C GLY A 106 26.29 0.82 -30.17
N GLU A 107 27.58 0.54 -30.00
CA GLU A 107 28.11 -0.12 -28.80
C GLU A 107 27.77 0.60 -27.50
N LEU A 108 27.61 -0.16 -26.41
CA LEU A 108 27.40 0.39 -25.07
C LEU A 108 28.57 1.33 -24.69
N PRO A 109 28.30 2.60 -24.33
CA PRO A 109 29.35 3.56 -23.98
C PRO A 109 30.26 3.11 -22.82
N ALA A 110 29.73 2.31 -21.89
CA ALA A 110 30.50 1.72 -20.82
C ALA A 110 30.11 0.24 -20.65
N LYS A 111 30.97 -0.67 -21.12
CA LYS A 111 30.70 -2.12 -21.19
C LYS A 111 31.66 -2.91 -20.31
N GLU A 112 31.14 -3.47 -19.22
CA GLU A 112 31.84 -4.47 -18.39
C GLU A 112 31.45 -5.91 -18.77
N GLY A 113 30.44 -6.08 -19.64
CA GLY A 113 30.02 -7.38 -20.14
C GLY A 113 29.18 -8.17 -19.14
N ASN A 114 28.60 -7.49 -18.16
CA ASN A 114 27.77 -8.10 -17.11
C ASN A 114 26.61 -7.17 -16.74
N VAL A 115 25.68 -7.66 -15.91
CA VAL A 115 24.45 -6.94 -15.56
C VAL A 115 24.68 -5.61 -14.84
N SER A 116 25.87 -5.33 -14.30
CA SER A 116 26.18 -4.01 -13.74
C SER A 116 26.06 -2.87 -14.78
N ASP A 117 26.19 -3.17 -16.07
CA ASP A 117 26.05 -2.21 -17.16
C ASP A 117 24.67 -1.54 -17.19
N LEU A 118 23.64 -2.17 -16.60
CA LEU A 118 22.30 -1.58 -16.41
C LEU A 118 22.33 -0.32 -15.53
N PHE A 119 23.27 -0.24 -14.59
CA PHE A 119 23.32 0.80 -13.56
C PHE A 119 24.32 1.90 -13.90
N LYS A 120 24.78 1.95 -15.15
CA LYS A 120 25.67 3.00 -15.66
C LYS A 120 24.85 4.06 -16.37
N ARG A 121 24.91 5.29 -15.87
CA ARG A 121 24.15 6.43 -16.44
C ARG A 121 24.47 6.70 -17.92
N THR A 122 25.67 6.35 -18.39
CA THR A 122 26.07 6.54 -19.80
C THR A 122 25.32 5.59 -20.72
N ASN A 123 24.87 4.45 -20.23
CA ASN A 123 24.12 3.45 -20.99
C ASN A 123 22.60 3.67 -20.92
N PHE A 124 22.15 4.80 -20.35
CA PHE A 124 20.73 5.08 -20.15
C PHE A 124 19.91 5.04 -21.46
N PRO A 125 20.37 5.59 -22.60
CA PRO A 125 19.63 5.49 -23.86
C PRO A 125 19.32 4.04 -24.29
N HIS A 126 20.29 3.13 -24.18
CA HIS A 126 20.08 1.70 -24.45
C HIS A 126 19.10 1.07 -23.46
N LEU A 127 19.15 1.49 -22.19
CA LEU A 127 18.19 1.03 -21.17
C LEU A 127 16.76 1.50 -21.51
N GLU A 128 16.57 2.72 -21.99
CA GLU A 128 15.27 3.26 -22.40
C GLU A 128 14.63 2.42 -23.51
N ILE A 129 15.40 2.13 -24.57
CA ILE A 129 14.94 1.27 -25.68
C ILE A 129 14.61 -0.14 -25.17
N SER A 130 15.47 -0.72 -24.34
CA SER A 130 15.26 -2.06 -23.77
C SER A 130 13.97 -2.12 -22.92
N ILE A 131 13.71 -1.10 -22.09
CA ILE A 131 12.47 -1.00 -21.29
C ILE A 131 11.26 -0.88 -22.22
N SER A 132 11.33 -0.04 -23.25
CA SER A 132 10.25 0.14 -24.22
C SER A 132 9.93 -1.19 -24.89
N ASN A 133 10.91 -1.84 -25.52
CA ASN A 133 10.74 -3.10 -26.23
C ASN A 133 10.25 -4.23 -25.32
N TYR A 134 10.76 -4.31 -24.08
CA TYR A 134 10.34 -5.35 -23.14
C TYR A 134 8.90 -5.16 -22.62
N THR A 135 8.41 -3.92 -22.59
CA THR A 135 7.09 -3.58 -22.05
C THR A 135 6.03 -3.32 -23.12
N SER A 136 6.43 -3.25 -24.39
CA SER A 136 5.54 -3.31 -25.54
C SER A 136 4.83 -4.67 -25.61
N SER A 137 3.57 -4.64 -26.03
CA SER A 137 2.79 -5.83 -26.35
C SER A 137 2.57 -5.87 -27.85
N GLU A 138 3.13 -6.89 -28.51
CA GLU A 138 2.91 -7.16 -29.93
C GLU A 138 1.54 -7.81 -30.20
N ILE A 139 0.92 -8.39 -29.15
CA ILE A 139 -0.28 -9.25 -29.25
C ILE A 139 -1.58 -8.44 -29.09
N SER A 140 -1.51 -7.31 -28.38
CA SER A 140 -2.65 -6.42 -28.18
C SER A 140 -2.49 -5.18 -29.07
N GLU A 141 -3.54 -4.36 -29.18
CA GLU A 141 -3.62 -3.15 -30.03
C GLU A 141 -2.27 -2.44 -30.22
N PRO A 142 -1.99 -1.89 -31.43
CA PRO A 142 -0.77 -1.14 -31.68
C PRO A 142 -0.55 -0.11 -30.57
N ASN A 143 0.66 -0.09 -29.98
CA ASN A 143 1.02 0.77 -28.84
C ASN A 143 0.45 0.36 -27.44
N SER A 144 0.02 -0.89 -27.28
CA SER A 144 -0.44 -1.40 -25.97
C SER A 144 0.74 -1.74 -25.05
N VAL A 145 0.92 -0.91 -24.01
CA VAL A 145 1.96 -1.08 -22.98
C VAL A 145 1.51 -2.03 -21.86
N LYS A 146 2.38 -2.98 -21.49
CA LYS A 146 2.26 -3.85 -20.31
C LYS A 146 2.51 -3.04 -19.03
N ALA A 147 1.55 -2.20 -18.64
CA ALA A 147 1.68 -1.20 -17.58
C ALA A 147 2.19 -1.78 -16.25
N GLY A 148 1.65 -2.92 -15.81
CA GLY A 148 2.09 -3.60 -14.59
C GLY A 148 3.56 -4.04 -14.63
N LEU A 149 4.02 -4.55 -15.78
CA LEU A 149 5.42 -4.91 -15.98
C LEU A 149 6.29 -3.66 -15.96
N LYS A 150 5.95 -2.64 -16.75
CA LYS A 150 6.73 -1.39 -16.86
C LYS A 150 6.93 -0.72 -15.49
N LEU A 151 5.86 -0.58 -14.71
CA LEU A 151 5.96 -0.04 -13.36
C LEU A 151 6.78 -0.95 -12.43
N SER A 152 6.66 -2.27 -12.55
CA SER A 152 7.48 -3.20 -11.75
C SER A 152 8.97 -3.08 -12.05
N LEU A 153 9.36 -2.79 -13.31
CA LEU A 153 10.75 -2.60 -13.69
C LEU A 153 11.35 -1.35 -13.05
N TYR A 154 10.61 -0.25 -12.97
CA TYR A 154 11.07 0.97 -12.27
C TYR A 154 11.48 0.67 -10.83
N TYR A 155 10.61 0.00 -10.07
CA TYR A 155 10.89 -0.33 -8.67
C TYR A 155 11.98 -1.40 -8.54
N LEU A 156 12.06 -2.35 -9.47
CA LEU A 156 13.11 -3.36 -9.52
C LEU A 156 14.48 -2.72 -9.77
N LEU A 157 14.61 -1.83 -10.75
CA LEU A 157 15.85 -1.10 -11.05
C LEU A 157 16.30 -0.28 -9.83
N LYS A 158 15.40 0.41 -9.14
CA LYS A 158 15.73 1.12 -7.90
C LYS A 158 16.20 0.18 -6.79
N SER A 159 15.52 -0.95 -6.60
CA SER A 159 15.91 -1.91 -5.57
C SER A 159 17.25 -2.57 -5.87
N ALA A 160 17.50 -2.93 -7.12
CA ALA A 160 18.75 -3.52 -7.58
C ALA A 160 19.90 -2.50 -7.49
N ALA A 161 19.69 -1.24 -7.91
CA ALA A 161 20.68 -0.18 -7.78
C ALA A 161 21.11 0.04 -6.32
N LYS A 162 20.17 0.00 -5.36
CA LYS A 162 20.52 0.07 -3.93
C LYS A 162 21.41 -1.09 -3.48
N ILE A 163 21.17 -2.29 -3.98
CA ILE A 163 22.01 -3.47 -3.68
C ILE A 163 23.40 -3.32 -4.29
N VAL A 164 23.48 -2.89 -5.56
CA VAL A 164 24.74 -2.66 -6.27
C VAL A 164 25.56 -1.59 -5.55
N LYS A 165 24.95 -0.44 -5.24
CA LYS A 165 25.56 0.63 -4.45
C LYS A 165 26.08 0.12 -3.11
N GLY A 166 25.25 -0.58 -2.33
CA GLY A 166 25.66 -1.12 -1.04
C GLY A 166 26.82 -2.11 -1.15
N THR A 167 26.88 -2.88 -2.24
CA THR A 167 28.01 -3.78 -2.51
C THR A 167 29.30 -3.00 -2.78
N TYR A 168 29.24 -1.94 -3.60
CA TYR A 168 30.40 -1.08 -3.83
C TYR A 168 30.90 -0.38 -2.57
N LEU A 169 30.00 0.08 -1.70
CA LEU A 169 30.39 0.67 -0.41
C LEU A 169 31.06 -0.33 0.52
N ILE A 170 30.61 -1.59 0.53
CA ILE A 170 31.25 -2.67 1.32
C ILE A 170 32.63 -3.02 0.77
N GLU A 171 32.82 -2.92 -0.54
CA GLU A 171 34.09 -3.20 -1.22
C GLU A 171 35.04 -1.97 -1.28
N ASP A 172 34.76 -0.91 -0.51
CA ASP A 172 35.51 0.37 -0.49
C ASP A 172 35.66 1.04 -1.88
N LYS A 173 34.66 0.87 -2.76
CA LYS A 173 34.62 1.45 -4.12
C LYS A 173 33.68 2.65 -4.17
N ASP A 174 34.03 3.71 -3.45
CA ASP A 174 33.20 4.91 -3.32
C ASP A 174 32.86 5.59 -4.65
N GLU A 175 33.80 5.62 -5.59
CA GLU A 175 33.55 6.23 -6.91
C GLU A 175 32.46 5.49 -7.70
N LEU A 176 32.47 4.15 -7.67
CA LEU A 176 31.46 3.33 -8.33
C LEU A 176 30.10 3.46 -7.62
N SER A 177 30.09 3.50 -6.29
CA SER A 177 28.90 3.80 -5.50
C SER A 177 28.27 5.14 -5.89
N ASN A 178 29.09 6.20 -6.01
CA ASN A 178 28.65 7.53 -6.45
C ASN A 178 28.11 7.52 -7.89
N ASN A 179 28.67 6.71 -8.78
CA ASN A 179 28.15 6.57 -10.14
C ASN A 179 26.76 5.91 -10.17
N VAL A 180 26.50 4.94 -9.28
CA VAL A 180 25.17 4.33 -9.14
C VAL A 180 24.16 5.35 -8.59
N ASP A 181 24.54 6.22 -7.65
CA ASP A 181 23.66 7.31 -7.18
C ASP A 181 23.27 8.27 -8.29
N LYS A 182 24.24 8.62 -9.15
CA LYS A 182 23.96 9.46 -10.34
C LYS A 182 23.02 8.75 -11.30
N PHE A 183 23.16 7.44 -11.51
CA PHE A 183 22.20 6.65 -12.29
C PHE A 183 20.79 6.68 -11.68
N VAL A 184 20.66 6.46 -10.36
CA VAL A 184 19.35 6.52 -9.68
C VAL A 184 18.73 7.90 -9.84
N SER A 185 19.52 8.96 -9.74
CA SER A 185 19.05 10.34 -9.95
C SER A 185 18.50 10.54 -11.36
N VAL A 186 19.19 10.04 -12.40
CA VAL A 186 18.70 10.09 -13.78
C VAL A 186 17.40 9.30 -13.94
N LEU A 187 17.32 8.09 -13.38
CA LEU A 187 16.12 7.24 -13.41
C LEU A 187 14.91 7.90 -12.72
N GLU A 188 15.14 8.64 -11.63
CA GLU A 188 14.09 9.37 -10.92
C GLU A 188 13.62 10.60 -11.71
N LEU A 189 14.54 11.37 -12.30
CA LEU A 189 14.20 12.52 -13.12
C LEU A 189 13.45 12.13 -14.41
N SER A 190 13.77 10.98 -14.99
CA SER A 190 13.08 10.44 -16.17
C SER A 190 11.82 9.64 -15.85
N SER A 191 11.41 9.52 -14.57
CA SER A 191 10.34 8.61 -14.16
C SER A 191 9.00 8.92 -14.84
N ASN A 192 8.67 10.21 -14.96
CA ASN A 192 7.41 10.64 -15.57
C ASN A 192 7.41 10.41 -17.08
N TYR A 193 8.56 10.63 -17.73
CA TYR A 193 8.73 10.42 -19.16
C TYR A 193 8.66 8.93 -19.52
N LEU A 194 9.40 8.07 -18.80
CA LEU A 194 9.49 6.65 -19.12
C LEU A 194 8.33 5.82 -18.56
N PHE A 195 7.76 6.16 -17.40
CA PHE A 195 6.79 5.32 -16.68
C PHE A 195 5.43 6.00 -16.42
N GLY A 196 5.23 7.23 -16.92
CA GLY A 196 3.99 7.98 -16.72
C GLY A 196 2.77 7.31 -17.34
N ASP A 197 2.93 6.75 -18.54
CA ASP A 197 1.90 6.00 -19.27
C ASP A 197 1.41 4.76 -18.49
N ALA A 198 2.34 4.00 -17.89
CA ALA A 198 2.05 2.85 -17.08
C ALA A 198 1.32 3.24 -15.78
N THR A 199 1.78 4.31 -15.13
CA THR A 199 1.17 4.84 -13.91
C THR A 199 -0.27 5.27 -14.17
N TYR A 200 -0.51 6.00 -15.26
CA TYR A 200 -1.84 6.41 -15.67
C TYR A 200 -2.76 5.21 -15.93
N LYS A 201 -2.32 4.24 -16.74
CA LYS A 201 -3.11 3.03 -17.07
C LYS A 201 -3.49 2.22 -15.83
N ILE A 202 -2.56 2.01 -14.89
CA ILE A 202 -2.84 1.28 -13.64
C ILE A 202 -3.88 2.02 -12.79
N ASN A 203 -3.74 3.34 -12.65
CA ASN A 203 -4.70 4.15 -11.89
C ASN A 203 -6.09 4.13 -12.53
N GLN A 204 -6.17 4.23 -13.86
CA GLN A 204 -7.43 4.13 -14.60
C GLN A 204 -8.08 2.75 -14.41
N GLN A 205 -7.32 1.66 -14.58
CA GLN A 205 -7.83 0.29 -14.34
C GLN A 205 -8.33 0.09 -12.92
N ARG A 206 -7.62 0.64 -11.92
CA ARG A 206 -8.06 0.61 -10.53
C ARG A 206 -9.37 1.36 -10.33
N GLN A 207 -9.52 2.55 -10.92
CA GLN A 207 -10.78 3.30 -10.85
C GLN A 207 -11.93 2.54 -11.50
N ILE A 208 -11.72 1.95 -12.68
CA ILE A 208 -12.73 1.15 -13.37
C ILE A 208 -13.15 -0.04 -12.48
N LYS A 209 -12.19 -0.76 -11.89
CA LYS A 209 -12.47 -1.88 -11.00
C LYS A 209 -13.28 -1.47 -9.77
N LEU A 210 -12.94 -0.34 -9.16
CA LEU A 210 -13.63 0.19 -7.97
C LEU A 210 -15.03 0.75 -8.29
N ARG A 211 -15.33 1.05 -9.55
CA ARG A 211 -16.65 1.53 -10.00
C ARG A 211 -17.59 0.41 -10.41
N ARG A 212 -17.13 -0.84 -10.46
CA ARG A 212 -17.99 -1.95 -10.84
C ARG A 212 -19.06 -2.18 -9.78
N PRO A 213 -20.31 -2.52 -10.16
CA PRO A 213 -21.38 -2.78 -9.19
C PRO A 213 -21.00 -3.79 -8.12
N GLU A 214 -20.22 -4.83 -8.46
CA GLU A 214 -19.81 -5.86 -7.49
C GLU A 214 -18.85 -5.34 -6.40
N ALA A 215 -18.25 -4.17 -6.59
CA ALA A 215 -17.38 -3.52 -5.61
C ALA A 215 -18.09 -2.45 -4.78
N LEU A 216 -19.36 -2.15 -5.11
CA LEU A 216 -20.18 -1.19 -4.37
C LEU A 216 -20.93 -1.90 -3.24
N PRO A 217 -21.20 -1.23 -2.11
CA PRO A 217 -22.11 -1.74 -1.09
C PRO A 217 -23.50 -2.01 -1.68
N GLN A 218 -24.17 -3.06 -1.21
CA GLN A 218 -25.57 -3.34 -1.52
C GLN A 218 -26.48 -2.39 -0.72
N GLU A 219 -27.72 -2.19 -1.18
CA GLU A 219 -28.66 -1.29 -0.49
C GLU A 219 -28.93 -1.76 0.95
N ASP A 220 -28.97 -3.07 1.19
CA ASP A 220 -29.18 -3.68 2.51
C ASP A 220 -27.98 -3.53 3.47
N ASP A 221 -26.78 -3.27 2.96
CA ASP A 221 -25.59 -3.08 3.79
C ASP A 221 -25.68 -1.81 4.65
N LEU A 222 -26.36 -0.77 4.14
CA LEU A 222 -26.49 0.52 4.84
C LEU A 222 -27.42 0.43 6.06
N PRO A 223 -28.65 -0.11 5.96
CA PRO A 223 -29.48 -0.40 7.13
C PRO A 223 -28.77 -1.32 8.13
N GLY A 224 -28.13 -2.40 7.67
CA GLY A 224 -27.43 -3.33 8.57
C GLY A 224 -26.31 -2.65 9.37
N LEU A 225 -25.49 -1.84 8.71
CA LEU A 225 -24.44 -1.07 9.38
C LEU A 225 -25.01 -0.03 10.34
N ARG A 226 -26.06 0.69 9.95
CA ARG A 226 -26.74 1.67 10.80
C ARG A 226 -27.28 0.99 12.05
N ASP A 227 -28.06 -0.07 11.89
CA ASP A 227 -28.80 -0.70 12.98
C ASP A 227 -27.83 -1.32 13.99
N TYR A 228 -26.79 -2.01 13.51
CA TYR A 228 -25.70 -2.47 14.36
C TYR A 228 -25.05 -1.32 15.12
N THR A 229 -24.71 -0.22 14.43
CA THR A 229 -24.04 0.93 15.04
C THR A 229 -24.90 1.55 16.14
N VAL A 230 -26.19 1.78 15.87
CA VAL A 230 -27.13 2.38 16.83
C VAL A 230 -27.37 1.46 18.03
N GLN A 231 -27.66 0.18 17.79
CA GLN A 231 -27.87 -0.80 18.86
C GLN A 231 -26.63 -0.96 19.73
N ARG A 232 -25.44 -0.99 19.13
CA ARG A 232 -24.20 -1.15 19.90
C ARG A 232 -23.87 0.09 20.72
N MET A 233 -24.10 1.29 20.20
CA MET A 233 -23.98 2.53 20.98
C MET A 233 -24.94 2.51 22.17
N GLU A 234 -26.21 2.17 21.94
CA GLU A 234 -27.23 2.08 22.99
C GLU A 234 -26.81 1.10 24.09
N CYS A 235 -26.40 -0.12 23.73
CA CYS A 235 -25.91 -1.12 24.67
C CYS A 235 -24.71 -0.64 25.49
N ILE A 236 -23.76 0.07 24.91
CA ILE A 236 -22.59 0.61 25.64
C ILE A 236 -23.00 1.71 26.60
N THR A 237 -24.01 2.51 26.25
CA THR A 237 -24.47 3.66 27.06
C THR A 237 -25.62 3.37 28.01
N TYR A 238 -26.16 2.15 28.00
CA TYR A 238 -27.37 1.78 28.74
C TYR A 238 -27.18 1.86 30.26
N ASP A 239 -26.09 1.28 30.77
CA ASP A 239 -25.80 1.25 32.21
C ASP A 239 -24.86 2.40 32.61
N GLN A 240 -25.36 3.28 33.49
CA GLN A 240 -24.61 4.44 33.99
C GLN A 240 -23.56 4.07 35.03
N LEU A 241 -23.63 2.86 35.62
CA LEU A 241 -22.74 2.39 36.68
C LEU A 241 -21.64 1.46 36.15
N GLU A 242 -21.63 1.18 34.84
CA GLU A 242 -20.70 0.25 34.25
C GLU A 242 -19.29 0.83 34.15
N PHE A 243 -18.28 -0.02 34.39
CA PHE A 243 -16.89 0.39 34.38
C PHE A 243 -16.41 0.72 32.95
N TRP A 244 -15.78 1.89 32.81
CA TRP A 244 -15.20 2.35 31.55
C TRP A 244 -13.72 1.99 31.47
N ASP A 245 -13.39 1.23 30.43
CA ASP A 245 -12.01 0.94 30.07
C ASP A 245 -11.65 1.54 28.71
N LEU A 246 -10.37 1.45 28.37
CA LEU A 246 -9.83 1.89 27.10
C LEU A 246 -10.55 1.26 25.89
N HIS A 247 -10.92 -0.02 25.97
CA HIS A 247 -11.53 -0.75 24.86
C HIS A 247 -12.94 -0.22 24.57
N ARG A 248 -13.77 -0.09 25.60
CA ARG A 248 -15.14 0.43 25.47
C ARG A 248 -15.16 1.87 25.00
N TYR A 249 -14.24 2.70 25.51
CA TYR A 249 -14.09 4.07 25.02
C TYR A 249 -13.78 4.10 23.52
N VAL A 250 -12.80 3.32 23.07
CA VAL A 250 -12.40 3.23 21.66
C VAL A 250 -13.54 2.73 20.79
N GLU A 251 -14.26 1.71 21.26
CA GLU A 251 -15.41 1.14 20.55
C GLU A 251 -16.52 2.20 20.39
N LEU A 252 -16.94 2.86 21.48
CA LEU A 252 -17.96 3.90 21.41
C LEU A 252 -17.54 5.05 20.50
N ARG A 253 -16.29 5.51 20.62
CA ARG A 253 -15.72 6.55 19.77
C ARG A 253 -15.82 6.18 18.29
N ASP A 254 -15.43 4.97 17.93
CA ASP A 254 -15.40 4.52 16.54
C ASP A 254 -16.83 4.34 15.98
N LEU A 255 -17.77 3.87 16.79
CA LEU A 255 -19.19 3.79 16.45
C LEU A 255 -19.80 5.19 16.19
N VAL A 256 -19.54 6.15 17.08
CA VAL A 256 -20.05 7.53 16.93
C VAL A 256 -19.47 8.19 15.68
N VAL A 257 -18.15 8.07 15.45
CA VAL A 257 -17.52 8.62 14.25
C VAL A 257 -18.09 7.97 12.98
N CYS A 258 -18.32 6.65 12.99
CA CYS A 258 -18.98 5.94 11.89
C CYS A 258 -20.38 6.52 11.63
N ARG A 259 -21.20 6.64 12.69
CA ARG A 259 -22.57 7.17 12.60
C ARG A 259 -22.61 8.59 12.04
N LEU A 260 -21.75 9.48 12.55
CA LEU A 260 -21.69 10.88 12.08
C LEU A 260 -21.18 10.97 10.63
N THR A 261 -20.23 10.11 10.25
CA THR A 261 -19.68 10.06 8.88
C THR A 261 -20.76 9.68 7.87
N LEU A 262 -21.52 8.61 8.16
CA LEU A 262 -22.59 8.13 7.30
C LEU A 262 -23.77 9.10 7.27
N PHE A 263 -24.19 9.62 8.43
CA PHE A 263 -25.34 10.52 8.53
C PHE A 263 -25.12 11.86 7.81
N ASN A 264 -23.90 12.40 7.87
CA ASN A 264 -23.56 13.67 7.23
C ASN A 264 -22.98 13.51 5.81
N THR A 265 -22.82 12.27 5.33
CA THR A 265 -22.23 11.95 4.03
C THR A 265 -20.83 12.58 3.86
N ARG A 266 -20.03 12.59 4.94
CA ARG A 266 -18.72 13.24 4.99
C ARG A 266 -17.58 12.26 4.85
N ARG A 267 -16.37 12.78 4.58
CA ARG A 267 -15.15 11.98 4.72
C ARG A 267 -14.94 11.75 6.21
N GLY A 268 -14.65 10.52 6.65
CA GLY A 268 -14.56 10.27 8.09
C GLY A 268 -13.51 11.11 8.83
N SER A 269 -12.51 11.66 8.11
CA SER A 269 -11.51 12.55 8.69
C SER A 269 -12.06 13.92 9.08
N GLU A 270 -13.26 14.26 8.65
CA GLU A 270 -13.95 15.50 8.99
C GLU A 270 -14.60 15.38 10.38
N PRO A 271 -15.60 14.49 10.62
CA PRO A 271 -16.16 14.31 11.96
C PRO A 271 -15.12 13.98 13.03
N SER A 272 -14.07 13.22 12.69
CA SER A 272 -13.05 12.84 13.68
C SER A 272 -12.19 13.99 14.21
N ARG A 273 -12.22 15.16 13.54
CA ARG A 273 -11.51 16.38 13.96
C ARG A 273 -12.36 17.32 14.81
N LEU A 274 -13.61 16.95 15.12
CA LEU A 274 -14.49 17.77 15.97
C LEU A 274 -13.81 18.07 17.30
N LEU A 275 -13.99 19.29 17.80
CA LEU A 275 -13.50 19.72 19.10
C LEU A 275 -14.59 19.52 20.16
N VAL A 276 -14.16 19.34 21.42
CA VAL A 276 -15.08 19.30 22.56
C VAL A 276 -15.84 20.63 22.70
N SER A 277 -15.21 21.76 22.40
CA SER A 277 -15.87 23.07 22.40
C SER A 277 -16.97 23.18 21.36
N GLU A 278 -16.73 22.68 20.14
CA GLU A 278 -17.73 22.66 19.05
C GLU A 278 -18.94 21.79 19.42
N TRP A 279 -18.71 20.67 20.11
CA TRP A 279 -19.79 19.86 20.69
C TRP A 279 -20.57 20.61 21.78
N LYS A 280 -19.88 21.28 22.72
CA LYS A 280 -20.53 22.05 23.79
C LYS A 280 -21.44 23.14 23.23
N ASP A 281 -21.01 23.84 22.17
CA ASP A 281 -21.86 24.81 21.49
C ASP A 281 -23.10 24.16 20.86
N ALA A 282 -22.91 23.00 20.21
CA ALA A 282 -24.00 22.23 19.61
C ALA A 282 -25.01 21.75 20.65
N GLU A 283 -24.53 21.19 21.76
CA GLU A 283 -25.35 20.69 22.86
C GLU A 283 -26.25 21.79 23.44
N ASN A 284 -25.67 22.98 23.62
CA ASN A 284 -26.35 24.18 24.11
C ASN A 284 -27.22 24.89 23.06
N ASN A 285 -27.33 24.33 21.84
CA ASN A 285 -28.09 24.90 20.72
C ASN A 285 -27.65 26.32 20.33
N VAL A 286 -26.35 26.65 20.47
CA VAL A 286 -25.82 27.99 20.13
C VAL A 286 -26.14 28.38 18.68
N TRP A 287 -26.16 27.40 17.79
CA TRP A 287 -26.31 27.59 16.34
C TRP A 287 -27.75 27.49 15.83
N ILE A 288 -28.73 27.30 16.72
CA ILE A 288 -30.15 27.18 16.34
C ILE A 288 -30.87 28.49 16.68
N ASP A 289 -31.34 29.18 15.64
CA ASP A 289 -32.19 30.36 15.81
C ASP A 289 -33.60 29.95 16.23
N LYS A 290 -34.00 30.32 17.45
CA LYS A 290 -35.31 30.00 18.02
C LYS A 290 -36.47 30.64 17.25
N GLN A 291 -36.28 31.83 16.67
CA GLN A 291 -37.34 32.50 15.92
C GLN A 291 -37.61 31.78 14.60
N GLN A 292 -36.55 31.37 13.91
CA GLN A 292 -36.67 30.56 12.69
C GLN A 292 -37.25 29.19 12.98
N LEU A 293 -36.83 28.55 14.09
CA LEU A 293 -37.38 27.27 14.52
C LEU A 293 -38.89 27.33 14.74
N GLU A 294 -39.41 28.42 15.32
CA GLU A 294 -40.85 28.57 15.54
C GLU A 294 -41.66 28.87 14.27
N ALA A 295 -41.00 29.34 13.21
CA ALA A 295 -41.62 29.59 11.90
C ALA A 295 -41.67 28.35 10.99
N LEU A 296 -40.99 27.25 11.36
CA LEU A 296 -41.04 25.98 10.64
C LEU A 296 -42.40 25.29 10.79
N ASP A 297 -42.68 24.32 9.93
CA ASP A 297 -43.84 23.44 10.10
C ASP A 297 -43.60 22.40 11.21
N ASP A 298 -44.64 21.68 11.61
CA ASP A 298 -44.54 20.74 12.75
C ASP A 298 -43.56 19.58 12.49
N VAL A 299 -43.40 19.19 11.23
CA VAL A 299 -42.48 18.10 10.81
C VAL A 299 -41.03 18.56 10.92
N ASP A 300 -40.69 19.72 10.37
CA ASP A 300 -39.35 20.27 10.42
C ASP A 300 -38.98 20.69 11.85
N LYS A 301 -39.94 21.19 12.64
CA LYS A 301 -39.75 21.41 14.09
C LYS A 301 -39.39 20.12 14.80
N ALA A 302 -40.07 19.02 14.52
CA ALA A 302 -39.79 17.72 15.13
C ALA A 302 -38.40 17.20 14.72
N LEU A 303 -37.98 17.38 13.46
CA LEU A 303 -36.64 17.03 13.00
C LEU A 303 -35.56 17.87 13.68
N ALA A 304 -35.72 19.19 13.71
CA ALA A 304 -34.77 20.11 14.32
C ALA A 304 -34.61 19.87 15.83
N ARG A 305 -35.68 19.49 16.53
CA ARG A 305 -35.63 19.11 17.96
C ARG A 305 -34.84 17.83 18.23
N ASN A 306 -34.71 16.95 17.24
CA ASN A 306 -34.00 15.67 17.35
C ASN A 306 -32.56 15.73 16.81
N LEU A 307 -32.05 16.91 16.47
CA LEU A 307 -30.71 17.12 15.95
C LEU A 307 -29.96 18.16 16.79
N LYS A 308 -28.63 17.97 16.91
CA LYS A 308 -27.72 19.04 17.34
C LYS A 308 -26.85 19.47 16.18
N VAL A 309 -26.45 20.74 16.18
CA VAL A 309 -25.76 21.36 15.06
C VAL A 309 -24.40 21.87 15.52
N ALA A 310 -23.33 21.46 14.83
CA ALA A 310 -22.00 22.05 14.96
C ALA A 310 -21.48 22.49 13.59
N TYR A 311 -20.40 23.28 13.61
CA TYR A 311 -19.65 23.64 12.42
C TYR A 311 -18.18 23.27 12.57
N GLN A 312 -17.57 22.81 11.48
CA GLN A 312 -16.14 22.54 11.40
C GLN A 312 -15.49 23.32 10.26
N SER A 313 -14.18 23.51 10.33
CA SER A 313 -13.42 24.07 9.21
C SER A 313 -13.30 23.06 8.05
N GLY A 314 -13.77 23.46 6.88
CA GLY A 314 -13.65 22.74 5.61
C GLY A 314 -12.36 23.03 4.85
N LYS A 315 -12.35 22.69 3.55
CA LYS A 315 -11.19 22.94 2.69
C LYS A 315 -11.07 24.43 2.34
N GLY A 316 -9.94 25.03 2.70
CA GLY A 316 -9.62 26.44 2.41
C GLY A 316 -9.88 27.37 3.59
N ASN A 317 -9.33 28.57 3.53
CA ASN A 317 -9.54 29.56 4.59
C ASN A 317 -10.97 30.11 4.48
N LYS A 318 -11.76 30.00 5.56
CA LYS A 318 -13.14 30.52 5.74
C LYS A 318 -14.31 29.65 5.23
N HIS A 319 -14.12 28.36 4.98
CA HIS A 319 -15.26 27.47 4.69
C HIS A 319 -15.69 26.74 5.96
N LEU A 320 -16.89 27.01 6.48
CA LEU A 320 -17.50 26.21 7.54
C LEU A 320 -18.33 25.07 6.94
N VAL A 321 -18.32 23.93 7.60
CA VAL A 321 -19.03 22.72 7.20
C VAL A 321 -19.96 22.31 8.32
N LEU A 322 -21.24 22.21 8.00
CA LEU A 322 -22.28 21.77 8.91
C LEU A 322 -22.06 20.30 9.30
N VAL A 323 -22.15 20.01 10.60
CA VAL A 323 -22.21 18.65 11.15
C VAL A 323 -23.46 18.52 12.00
N LEU A 324 -24.31 17.58 11.61
CA LEU A 324 -25.54 17.22 12.30
C LEU A 324 -25.29 16.00 13.18
N PHE A 325 -25.69 16.12 14.45
CA PHE A 325 -25.67 15.02 15.41
C PHE A 325 -27.09 14.45 15.52
N PRO A 326 -27.35 13.24 14.99
CA PRO A 326 -28.62 12.56 15.20
C PRO A 326 -28.84 12.26 16.68
N LYS A 327 -30.11 12.22 17.11
CA LYS A 327 -30.51 11.92 18.49
C LYS A 327 -29.79 10.70 19.08
N ASP A 328 -29.61 9.66 18.28
CA ASP A 328 -28.94 8.41 18.66
C ASP A 328 -27.44 8.57 19.02
N THR A 329 -26.82 9.70 18.67
CA THR A 329 -25.43 10.01 19.03
C THR A 329 -25.28 10.92 20.24
N ILE A 330 -26.35 11.57 20.71
CA ILE A 330 -26.23 12.62 21.74
C ILE A 330 -25.66 12.07 23.06
N GLU A 331 -26.27 11.01 23.58
CA GLU A 331 -25.81 10.40 24.83
C GLU A 331 -24.43 9.72 24.69
N PRO A 332 -24.15 8.96 23.63
CA PRO A 332 -22.79 8.50 23.33
C PRO A 332 -21.74 9.62 23.33
N VAL A 333 -22.03 10.75 22.70
CA VAL A 333 -21.08 11.88 22.63
C VAL A 333 -20.86 12.51 24.01
N ARG A 334 -21.90 12.62 24.84
CA ARG A 334 -21.76 13.07 26.23
C ARG A 334 -20.81 12.18 27.02
N LYS A 335 -20.98 10.86 26.94
CA LYS A 335 -20.09 9.89 27.59
C LYS A 335 -18.65 10.01 27.10
N LEU A 336 -18.43 10.26 25.82
CA LEU A 336 -17.08 10.49 25.26
C LEU A 336 -16.42 11.80 25.71
N CYS A 337 -17.22 12.79 26.13
CA CYS A 337 -16.77 14.08 26.65
C CYS A 337 -16.59 14.10 28.17
N ASP A 338 -17.11 13.11 28.88
CA ASP A 338 -17.04 13.05 30.34
C ASP A 338 -15.59 12.92 30.81
N GLU A 339 -15.20 13.76 31.77
CA GLU A 339 -13.80 13.87 32.22
C GLU A 339 -13.32 12.60 32.94
N ASP A 340 -14.19 11.94 33.71
CA ASP A 340 -13.83 10.72 34.43
C ASP A 340 -13.66 9.55 33.44
N ILE A 341 -14.56 9.44 32.46
CA ILE A 341 -14.46 8.45 31.38
C ILE A 341 -13.20 8.69 30.53
N ARG A 342 -12.90 9.95 30.19
CA ARG A 342 -11.70 10.30 29.42
C ARG A 342 -10.42 9.97 30.18
N SER A 343 -10.40 10.26 31.48
CA SER A 343 -9.29 9.91 32.38
C SER A 343 -9.09 8.38 32.44
N ALA A 344 -10.16 7.61 32.62
CA ALA A 344 -10.13 6.14 32.63
C ALA A 344 -9.61 5.54 31.30
N ALA A 345 -9.86 6.21 30.17
CA ALA A 345 -9.35 5.84 28.86
C ALA A 345 -7.92 6.36 28.55
N ALA A 346 -7.21 6.90 29.56
CA ALA A 346 -5.86 7.45 29.45
C ALA A 346 -5.73 8.57 28.39
N ILE A 347 -6.73 9.46 28.35
CA ILE A 347 -6.74 10.65 27.50
C ILE A 347 -6.19 11.83 28.30
N ALA A 348 -5.26 12.57 27.71
CA ALA A 348 -4.71 13.77 28.33
C ALA A 348 -5.79 14.85 28.50
N SER A 349 -5.82 15.52 29.65
CA SER A 349 -6.74 16.64 29.93
C SER A 349 -6.54 17.83 28.99
N THR A 350 -5.36 17.96 28.37
CA THR A 350 -5.05 18.96 27.35
C THR A 350 -5.65 18.63 25.98
N ASN A 351 -6.17 17.41 25.77
CA ASN A 351 -6.69 17.01 24.47
C ASN A 351 -8.06 17.65 24.19
N ILE A 352 -8.06 18.57 23.22
CA ILE A 352 -9.23 19.35 22.81
C ILE A 352 -10.18 18.61 21.85
N PHE A 353 -9.79 17.46 21.31
CA PHE A 353 -10.58 16.73 20.33
C PHE A 353 -11.71 15.94 20.99
N LEU A 354 -12.86 15.96 20.34
CA LEU A 354 -14.05 15.19 20.69
C LEU A 354 -13.77 13.68 20.58
N PHE A 355 -13.04 13.29 19.54
CA PHE A 355 -12.67 11.91 19.27
C PHE A 355 -11.15 11.73 19.31
N PRO A 356 -10.53 11.69 20.49
CA PRO A 356 -9.08 11.64 20.62
C PRO A 356 -8.50 10.26 20.29
N THR A 357 -7.22 10.25 19.93
CA THR A 357 -6.38 9.06 20.02
C THR A 357 -6.00 8.80 21.47
N THR A 358 -5.85 7.53 21.83
CA THR A 358 -5.60 7.11 23.22
C THR A 358 -4.10 7.13 23.55
N ASN A 359 -3.73 6.82 24.79
CA ASN A 359 -2.36 6.81 25.32
C ASN A 359 -1.70 8.20 25.38
N GLY A 360 -2.43 9.22 25.86
CA GLY A 360 -1.88 10.56 26.09
C GLY A 360 -1.53 11.36 24.82
N SER A 361 -2.00 10.94 23.65
CA SER A 361 -1.79 11.65 22.39
C SER A 361 -2.72 12.87 22.26
N GLU A 362 -2.20 14.00 21.77
CA GLU A 362 -2.98 15.23 21.49
C GLU A 362 -3.55 15.26 20.07
N LYS A 363 -3.83 14.09 19.47
CA LYS A 363 -4.29 13.97 18.08
C LYS A 363 -5.72 13.43 17.98
N PRO A 364 -6.48 13.82 16.94
CA PRO A 364 -7.79 13.24 16.66
C PRO A 364 -7.66 11.79 16.16
N CYS A 365 -8.73 11.02 16.29
CA CYS A 365 -8.83 9.66 15.78
C CYS A 365 -8.88 9.67 14.24
N ILE A 366 -7.71 9.61 13.61
CA ILE A 366 -7.59 9.40 12.17
C ILE A 366 -7.27 7.93 11.92
N ARG A 367 -8.20 7.03 12.30
CA ARG A 367 -8.19 5.64 11.83
C ARG A 367 -9.27 5.46 10.78
N LEU A 368 -8.96 5.87 9.56
CA LEU A 368 -9.74 5.47 8.39
C LEU A 368 -8.82 4.71 7.46
N ALA A 369 -9.01 3.39 7.46
CA ALA A 369 -8.52 2.46 6.44
C ALA A 369 -7.10 2.74 5.92
N ARG A 370 -6.09 2.80 6.81
CA ARG A 370 -4.85 2.14 6.42
C ARG A 370 -5.17 0.67 6.49
N GLY A 371 -5.32 0.03 5.33
CA GLY A 371 -5.20 -1.41 5.23
C GLY A 371 -3.87 -1.78 5.88
N GLN A 372 -3.91 -2.11 7.18
CA GLN A 372 -2.90 -2.95 7.78
C GLN A 372 -3.04 -4.26 7.02
N GLN A 373 -2.22 -4.39 5.98
CA GLN A 373 -1.66 -5.68 5.66
C GLN A 373 -1.10 -6.21 6.98
N CYS A 374 -1.85 -7.11 7.60
CA CYS A 374 -1.27 -8.08 8.50
C CYS A 374 -0.07 -8.69 7.77
N VAL A 375 1.09 -8.59 8.41
CA VAL A 375 2.41 -9.04 7.92
C VAL A 375 2.34 -10.48 7.42
#